data_AF-A0A932UHZ6-F1
#
_entry.id   AF-A0A932UHZ6-F1
#
_cell.length_a   1.000
_cell.length_b   1.000
_cell.length_c   1.000
_cell.angle_alpha   90.00
_cell.angle_beta   90.00
_cell.angle_gamma   90.00
#
_symmetry.space_group_name_H-M   'P 1'
#
loop_
_entity.id
_entity.type
_entity.pdbx_description
1 polymer ?
#
loop_
_entity_poly.entity_id
_entity_poly.type
_entity_poly.pdbx_seq_one_letter_code
_entity_poly.pdbx_strand_id
1 'polypeptide(L)'
;MSTVVVVAGVTETDRVVEAVARSRGLDVRVYPPSWTACSRLAGARHGQLIVGAADRVIHFGRPDCPVTRLYQDLARALGKRFELVDPDAAGGTTIGPEGAHYNVDRTSMHSEAEESEG
;
A
#
# COMPACT_ATOMS: atom_id res chain seq x y z
N MET A 1 22.16 4.14 15.38
CA MET A 1 21.19 4.80 14.49
C MET A 1 19.80 4.38 14.94
N SER A 2 18.89 5.33 15.21
CA SER A 2 17.48 5.04 15.49
C SER A 2 16.75 4.75 14.17
N THR A 3 15.89 3.74 14.15
CA THR A 3 15.03 3.45 12.98
C THR A 3 13.81 4.36 13.04
N VAL A 4 13.63 5.20 12.02
CA VAL A 4 12.47 6.09 11.88
C VAL A 4 11.47 5.49 10.90
N VAL A 5 10.22 5.35 11.32
CA VAL A 5 9.12 4.94 10.44
C VAL A 5 8.49 6.19 9.81
N VAL A 6 8.48 6.22 8.47
CA VAL A 6 7.92 7.33 7.69
C VAL A 6 6.56 6.90 7.13
N VAL A 7 5.51 7.64 7.45
CA VAL A 7 4.14 7.36 6.97
C VAL A 7 3.49 8.60 6.35
N ALA A 8 2.55 8.38 5.44
CA ALA A 8 1.82 9.45 4.77
C ALA A 8 0.73 10.06 5.68
N GLY A 9 0.28 9.33 6.70
CA GLY A 9 -0.75 9.78 7.64
C GLY A 9 -2.13 9.99 7.02
N VAL A 10 -2.41 9.38 5.86
CA VAL A 10 -3.65 9.62 5.08
C VAL A 10 -4.64 8.47 5.23
N THR A 11 -4.11 7.25 5.23
CA THR A 11 -4.91 6.02 5.19
C THR A 11 -5.05 5.40 6.57
N GLU A 12 -5.99 4.48 6.73
CA GLU A 12 -6.07 3.64 7.93
C GLU A 12 -4.80 2.81 8.12
N THR A 13 -4.22 2.30 7.02
CA THR A 13 -2.92 1.61 7.04
C THR A 13 -1.82 2.48 7.64
N ASP A 14 -1.75 3.77 7.26
CA ASP A 14 -0.77 4.69 7.85
C ASP A 14 -0.94 4.83 9.37
N ARG A 15 -2.19 4.93 9.84
CA ARG A 15 -2.51 5.05 11.29
C ARG A 15 -2.14 3.78 12.05
N VAL A 16 -2.42 2.62 11.48
CA VAL A 16 -2.04 1.32 12.08
C VAL A 16 -0.52 1.18 12.15
N VAL A 17 0.19 1.51 11.07
CA VAL A 17 1.67 1.47 11.05
C VAL A 17 2.26 2.43 12.07
N GLU A 18 1.74 3.66 12.16
CA GLU A 18 2.15 4.63 13.18
C GLU A 18 1.94 4.09 14.60
N ALA A 19 0.76 3.56 14.90
CA ALA A 19 0.43 3.03 16.23
C ALA A 19 1.34 1.86 16.61
N VAL A 20 1.58 0.93 15.68
CA VAL A 20 2.48 -0.23 15.89
C VAL A 20 3.94 0.20 16.05
N ALA A 21 4.39 1.20 15.29
CA ALA A 21 5.76 1.71 15.40
C ALA A 21 5.98 2.38 16.78
N ARG A 22 5.04 3.25 17.19
CA ARG A 22 5.09 3.91 18.50
C ARG A 22 5.01 2.92 19.66
N SER A 23 4.16 1.89 19.58
CA SER A 23 4.04 0.88 20.65
C SER A 23 5.32 0.04 20.82
N ARG A 24 6.16 -0.01 19.78
CA ARG A 24 7.48 -0.65 19.81
C ARG A 24 8.62 0.29 20.20
N GLY A 25 8.32 1.54 20.56
CA GLY A 25 9.31 2.54 20.93
C GLY A 25 10.14 3.04 19.74
N LEU A 26 9.61 2.95 18.51
CA LEU A 26 10.26 3.50 17.32
C LEU A 26 9.86 4.97 17.12
N ASP A 27 10.80 5.74 16.59
CA ASP A 27 10.54 7.11 16.15
C ASP A 27 9.64 7.09 14.90
N VAL A 28 8.63 7.96 14.87
CA VAL A 28 7.72 8.08 13.72
C VAL A 28 7.74 9.49 13.17
N ARG A 29 7.88 9.61 11.86
CA ARG A 29 7.73 10.88 11.14
C ARG A 29 6.53 10.80 10.20
N VAL A 30 5.52 11.60 10.50
CA VAL A 30 4.29 11.70 9.69
C VAL A 30 4.43 12.88 8.73
N TYR A 31 4.14 12.63 7.45
CA TYR A 31 4.06 13.67 6.42
C TYR A 31 2.59 13.88 6.06
N PRO A 32 1.83 14.71 6.78
CA PRO A 32 0.43 14.92 6.44
C PRO A 32 0.29 15.62 5.08
N PRO A 33 -0.71 15.24 4.26
CA PRO A 33 -0.99 15.91 3.00
C PRO A 33 -1.46 17.35 3.26
N SER A 34 -0.86 18.33 2.57
CA SER A 34 -1.41 19.69 2.51
C SER A 34 -2.50 19.74 1.44
N TRP A 35 -3.75 19.49 1.82
CA TRP A 35 -4.91 19.44 0.90
C TRP A 35 -5.33 20.79 0.29
N THR A 36 -4.48 21.82 0.29
CA THR A 36 -4.82 23.09 -0.38
C THR A 36 -4.97 22.96 -1.89
N ALA A 37 -4.54 21.83 -2.49
CA ALA A 37 -4.90 21.46 -3.84
C ALA A 37 -5.07 19.93 -3.94
N CYS A 38 -6.30 19.44 -4.07
CA CYS A 38 -6.62 18.06 -4.47
C CYS A 38 -6.23 17.79 -5.94
N SER A 39 -4.98 18.08 -6.29
CA SER A 39 -4.44 17.90 -7.64
C SER A 39 -3.53 16.67 -7.67
N ARG A 40 -3.50 15.99 -8.82
CA ARG A 40 -2.56 14.89 -9.10
C ARG A 40 -1.10 15.31 -8.82
N LEU A 41 -0.77 16.58 -9.03
CA LEU A 41 0.54 17.16 -8.76
C LEU A 41 0.85 17.25 -7.25
N ALA A 42 -0.14 17.58 -6.42
CA ALA A 42 0.03 17.61 -4.97
C ALA A 42 0.27 16.20 -4.42
N GLY A 43 -0.45 15.19 -4.91
CA GLY A 43 -0.21 13.79 -4.56
C GLY A 43 1.19 13.31 -4.97
N ALA A 44 1.66 13.69 -6.16
CA ALA A 44 3.01 13.34 -6.62
C ALA A 44 4.11 14.03 -5.78
N ARG A 45 3.97 15.32 -5.46
CA ARG A 45 4.89 16.06 -4.59
C ARG A 45 4.92 15.46 -3.18
N HIS A 46 3.76 15.07 -2.66
CA HIS A 46 3.65 14.42 -1.36
C HIS A 46 4.38 13.08 -1.35
N GLY A 47 4.17 12.24 -2.38
CA GLY A 47 4.92 11.00 -2.56
C GLY A 47 6.45 11.22 -2.65
N GLN A 48 6.90 12.27 -3.34
CA GLN A 48 8.32 12.62 -3.41
C GLN A 48 8.92 12.96 -2.03
N LEU A 49 8.18 13.69 -1.19
CA LEU A 49 8.64 14.03 0.17
C LEU A 49 8.81 12.77 1.04
N ILE A 50 7.84 11.85 0.96
CA ILE A 50 7.85 10.60 1.73
C ILE A 50 9.00 9.71 1.27
N VAL A 51 9.08 9.44 -0.05
CA VAL A 51 10.11 8.54 -0.61
C VAL A 51 11.51 9.14 -0.46
N GLY A 52 11.65 10.46 -0.62
CA GLY A 52 12.92 11.15 -0.45
C GLY A 52 13.47 11.07 0.98
N ALA A 53 12.58 11.07 1.97
CA ALA A 53 12.93 10.96 3.39
C ALA A 53 13.26 9.53 3.85
N ALA A 54 12.99 8.52 3.02
CA ALA A 54 13.19 7.12 3.36
C ALA A 54 14.46 6.54 2.73
N ASP A 55 15.09 5.58 3.41
CA ASP A 55 16.16 4.75 2.84
C ASP A 55 15.60 3.56 2.05
N ARG A 56 14.47 3.03 2.52
CA ARG A 56 13.66 1.98 1.85
C ARG A 56 12.18 2.31 1.93
N VAL A 57 11.43 1.87 0.94
CA VAL A 57 9.97 1.99 0.87
C VAL A 57 9.36 0.60 0.95
N ILE A 58 8.46 0.40 1.91
CA ILE A 58 7.59 -0.78 1.99
C ILE A 58 6.18 -0.31 1.67
N HIS A 59 5.61 -0.82 0.58
CA HIS A 59 4.30 -0.42 0.11
C HIS A 59 3.33 -1.60 0.24
N PHE A 60 2.20 -1.39 0.92
CA PHE A 60 1.12 -2.37 1.03
C PHE A 60 0.09 -2.07 -0.04
N GLY A 61 -0.07 -2.94 -1.03
CA GLY A 61 -0.99 -2.70 -2.15
C GLY A 61 -0.80 -3.66 -3.31
N ARG A 62 -1.63 -3.48 -4.34
CA ARG A 62 -1.63 -4.33 -5.54
C ARG A 62 -0.70 -3.77 -6.64
N PRO A 63 0.03 -4.63 -7.37
CA PRO A 63 1.01 -4.19 -8.38
C PRO A 63 0.39 -3.46 -9.58
N ASP A 64 -0.90 -3.67 -9.86
CA ASP A 64 -1.64 -3.04 -10.94
C ASP A 64 -2.22 -1.66 -10.57
N CYS A 65 -2.23 -1.31 -9.28
CA CYS A 65 -2.78 -0.04 -8.80
C CYS A 65 -1.93 1.16 -9.27
N PRO A 66 -2.54 2.21 -9.86
CA PRO A 66 -1.82 3.41 -10.30
C PRO A 66 -1.01 4.11 -9.20
N VAL A 67 -1.50 4.07 -7.97
CA VAL A 67 -0.80 4.66 -6.81
C VAL A 67 0.46 3.84 -6.48
N THR A 68 0.37 2.52 -6.49
CA THR A 68 1.52 1.64 -6.25
C THR A 68 2.62 1.85 -7.29
N ARG A 69 2.25 1.94 -8.57
CA ARG A 69 3.18 2.25 -9.66
C ARG A 69 3.86 3.62 -9.47
N LEU A 70 3.11 4.64 -9.06
CA LEU A 70 3.67 5.97 -8.77
C LEU A 70 4.77 5.89 -7.70
N TYR A 71 4.54 5.19 -6.58
CA TYR A 71 5.54 5.05 -5.52
C TYR A 71 6.75 4.21 -5.96
N GLN A 72 6.53 3.17 -6.76
CA GLN A 72 7.60 2.36 -7.33
C GLN A 72 8.49 3.20 -8.27
N ASP A 73 7.88 4.00 -9.15
CA ASP A 73 8.60 4.88 -10.08
C ASP A 73 9.37 5.97 -9.34
N LEU A 74 8.78 6.56 -8.30
CA LEU A 74 9.46 7.54 -7.44
C LEU A 74 10.65 6.93 -6.70
N ALA A 75 10.50 5.74 -6.14
CA ALA A 75 11.59 5.04 -5.46
C ALA A 75 12.73 4.73 -6.44
N ARG A 76 12.41 4.25 -7.65
CA ARG A 76 13.38 4.01 -8.72
C ARG A 76 14.11 5.29 -9.11
N ALA A 77 13.37 6.37 -9.35
CA ALA A 77 13.95 7.66 -9.75
C ALA A 77 14.90 8.24 -8.68
N LEU A 78 14.64 7.95 -7.40
CA LEU A 78 15.44 8.42 -6.27
C LEU A 78 16.50 7.41 -5.79
N GLY A 79 16.69 6.29 -6.51
CA GLY A 79 17.67 5.25 -6.15
C GLY A 79 17.36 4.52 -4.85
N LYS A 80 16.09 4.46 -4.45
CA LYS A 80 15.64 3.85 -3.18
C LYS A 80 15.22 2.40 -3.38
N ARG A 81 15.39 1.58 -2.34
CA ARG A 81 14.85 0.21 -2.33
C ARG A 81 13.33 0.25 -2.18
N PHE A 82 12.62 -0.50 -3.00
CA PHE A 82 11.17 -0.61 -2.97
C PHE A 82 10.75 -2.07 -2.79
N GLU A 83 9.83 -2.31 -1.86
CA GLU A 83 9.25 -3.61 -1.56
C GLU A 83 7.73 -3.51 -1.61
N LEU A 84 7.10 -4.38 -2.40
CA LEU A 84 5.66 -4.47 -2.50
C LEU A 84 5.17 -5.64 -1.65
N VAL A 85 4.28 -5.35 -0.71
CA VAL A 85 3.53 -6.34 0.05
C VAL A 85 2.13 -6.38 -0.54
N ASP A 86 1.90 -7.37 -1.40
CA ASP A 86 0.59 -7.62 -2.01
C ASP A 86 -0.23 -8.51 -1.06
N PRO A 87 -1.35 -8.01 -0.50
CA PRO A 87 -2.18 -8.80 0.41
C PRO A 87 -2.78 -10.03 -0.28
N ASP A 88 -3.03 -9.97 -1.59
CA ASP A 88 -3.68 -11.05 -2.33
C ASP A 88 -2.68 -12.13 -2.78
N ALA A 89 -1.39 -11.79 -2.90
CA ALA A 89 -0.34 -12.72 -3.34
C ALA A 89 0.02 -13.79 -2.29
N ALA A 90 -0.29 -13.56 -1.01
CA ALA A 90 -0.01 -14.49 0.07
C ALA A 90 -1.14 -15.53 0.30
N GLY A 91 -2.20 -15.51 -0.51
CA GLY A 91 -3.39 -16.35 -0.28
C GLY A 91 -4.18 -15.97 0.97
N GLY A 92 -3.96 -14.76 1.50
CA GLY A 92 -4.52 -14.29 2.76
C GLY A 92 -5.61 -13.24 2.55
N THR A 93 -6.76 -13.51 3.17
CA THR A 93 -7.91 -12.63 3.42
C THR A 93 -7.67 -11.14 3.20
N THR A 94 -8.36 -10.58 2.20
CA THR A 94 -8.47 -9.13 1.98
C THR A 94 -9.15 -8.49 3.20
N ILE A 95 -8.44 -7.65 3.95
CA ILE A 95 -9.06 -6.84 5.01
C ILE A 95 -9.72 -5.64 4.32
N GLY A 96 -11.02 -5.78 4.04
CA GLY A 96 -11.86 -4.68 3.58
C GLY A 96 -12.07 -3.62 4.68
N PRO A 97 -12.50 -2.39 4.34
CA PRO A 97 -12.51 -1.24 5.24
C PRO A 97 -13.52 -1.31 6.40
N GLU A 98 -14.31 -2.37 6.52
CA GLU A 98 -15.19 -2.57 7.67
C GLU A 98 -15.36 -4.07 7.92
N GLY A 99 -14.53 -4.66 8.79
CA GLY A 99 -14.83 -5.88 9.60
C GLY A 99 -15.63 -7.06 9.01
N ALA A 100 -15.73 -7.23 7.70
CA ALA A 100 -16.57 -8.24 7.06
C ALA A 100 -15.70 -9.30 6.41
N HIS A 101 -15.61 -10.45 7.06
CA HIS A 101 -14.99 -11.65 6.53
C HIS A 101 -15.82 -12.18 5.36
N TYR A 102 -15.23 -12.27 4.17
CA TYR A 102 -15.73 -13.15 3.11
C TYR A 102 -14.71 -14.27 2.90
N ASN A 103 -15.09 -15.50 3.30
CA ASN A 103 -14.39 -16.70 2.87
C ASN A 103 -14.71 -16.90 1.39
N VAL A 104 -13.77 -16.58 0.51
CA VAL A 104 -13.83 -17.03 -0.88
C VAL A 104 -13.13 -18.38 -0.92
N ASP A 105 -13.88 -19.43 -0.60
CA ASP A 105 -13.44 -20.80 -0.87
C ASP A 105 -13.32 -20.98 -2.38
N ARG A 106 -12.10 -21.09 -2.90
CA ARG A 106 -11.85 -21.32 -4.34
C ARG A 106 -12.02 -22.78 -4.75
N THR A 107 -12.69 -23.59 -3.94
CA THR A 107 -12.96 -25.00 -4.26
C THR A 107 -14.35 -25.18 -4.88
N SER A 108 -14.61 -24.54 -6.03
CA SER A 108 -15.67 -24.93 -6.99
C SER A 108 -15.58 -24.09 -8.28
N MET A 109 -14.51 -24.29 -9.04
CA MET A 109 -14.55 -24.06 -10.49
C MET A 109 -13.98 -25.30 -11.16
N HIS A 110 -14.74 -26.39 -11.10
CA HIS A 110 -14.64 -27.47 -12.06
C HIS A 110 -15.98 -27.58 -12.78
N SER A 111 -15.90 -27.46 -14.11
CA SER A 111 -16.88 -27.93 -15.09
C SER A 111 -18.17 -27.09 -15.14
N GLU A 112 -18.69 -26.66 -16.28
CA GLU A 112 -18.79 -27.32 -17.57
C GLU A 112 -18.62 -26.28 -18.69
N ALA A 113 -17.65 -26.53 -19.56
CA ALA A 113 -17.75 -26.13 -20.95
C ALA A 113 -18.14 -27.41 -21.68
N GLU A 114 -19.33 -27.46 -22.27
CA GLU A 114 -19.65 -28.26 -23.46
C GLU A 114 -21.06 -27.95 -23.96
N GLU A 115 -21.12 -27.64 -25.27
CA GLU A 115 -22.20 -27.88 -26.24
C GLU A 115 -23.58 -27.20 -26.01
N SER A 116 -24.27 -26.65 -27.02
CA SER A 116 -24.36 -27.09 -28.41
C SER A 116 -24.81 -25.93 -29.31
N GLU A 117 -24.25 -25.89 -30.52
CA GLU A 117 -24.88 -25.27 -31.69
C GLU A 117 -26.22 -25.97 -32.00
N GLY A 118 -27.19 -25.23 -32.55
CA GLY A 118 -28.50 -25.72 -33.00
C GLY A 118 -29.53 -24.62 -33.11
#